data_AF-A0A4U0ZP65-F1
#
_entry.id   AF-A0A4U0ZP65-F1
#
_cell.length_a   1.000
_cell.length_b   1.000
_cell.length_c   1.000
_cell.angle_alpha   90.00
_cell.angle_beta   90.00
_cell.angle_gamma   90.00
#
_symmetry.space_group_name_H-M   'P 1'
#
loop_
_entity.id
_entity.type
_entity.pdbx_description
1 polymer ?
#
loop_
_entity_poly.entity_id
_entity_poly.type
_entity_poly.pdbx_seq_one_letter_code
_entity_poly.pdbx_strand_id
1 'polypeptide(L)'
;MALKFKGRIEDDPVIRNLLNAMPDDVKKSFTEKQLTYLKTAVASRQWGSHPVDLRGTVKGLKHRYYYVFLAGKNKRELSRREERMSQLVQAGILSLFLTLSVLIGLLVLYVLKSALGINLFEGFSLGLWDWINT
;
A
#
# COMPACT_ATOMS: atom_id res chain seq x y z
N MET A 1 -24.06 5.86 -1.98
CA MET A 1 -25.33 5.61 -1.25
C MET A 1 -25.12 6.07 0.19
N ALA A 2 -25.65 7.24 0.56
CA ALA A 2 -25.47 7.78 1.91
C ALA A 2 -26.21 6.89 2.91
N LEU A 3 -25.53 6.50 3.99
CA LEU A 3 -26.11 5.70 5.06
C LEU A 3 -27.35 6.41 5.61
N LYS A 4 -28.50 5.74 5.49
CA LYS A 4 -29.80 6.23 5.95
C LYS A 4 -29.80 6.17 7.48
N PHE A 5 -29.43 7.27 8.11
CA PHE A 5 -29.48 7.41 9.56
C PHE A 5 -30.94 7.26 10.02
N LYS A 6 -31.18 6.42 11.02
CA LYS A 6 -32.52 6.12 11.55
C LYS A 6 -32.72 6.94 12.82
N GLY A 7 -33.22 8.16 12.67
CA GLY A 7 -33.43 9.15 13.73
C GLY A 7 -33.69 10.54 13.16
N ARG A 8 -33.87 11.57 14.01
CA ARG A 8 -33.95 12.96 13.53
C ARG A 8 -32.60 13.36 12.95
N ILE A 9 -32.60 14.13 11.85
CA ILE A 9 -31.36 14.54 11.17
C ILE A 9 -30.40 15.32 12.09
N GLU A 10 -30.92 15.99 13.12
CA GLU A 10 -30.17 16.72 14.14
C GLU A 10 -29.34 15.81 15.07
N ASP A 11 -29.79 14.56 15.25
CA ASP A 11 -29.12 13.56 16.10
C ASP A 11 -27.98 12.84 15.34
N ASP A 12 -27.86 13.07 14.03
CA ASP A 12 -26.75 12.55 13.23
C ASP A 12 -25.43 13.16 13.71
N PRO A 13 -24.36 12.37 13.93
CA PRO A 13 -23.12 12.86 14.53
C PRO A 13 -22.42 13.95 13.69
N VAL A 14 -22.54 13.92 12.36
CA VAL A 14 -21.96 14.95 11.48
C VAL A 14 -22.72 16.26 11.64
N ILE A 15 -24.05 16.19 11.64
CA ILE A 15 -24.92 17.36 11.77
C ILE A 15 -24.84 17.95 13.18
N ARG A 16 -24.88 17.11 14.22
CA ARG A 16 -24.77 17.52 15.61
C ARG A 16 -23.48 18.28 15.90
N ASN A 17 -22.34 17.77 15.42
CA ASN A 17 -21.05 18.45 15.60
C ASN A 17 -21.02 19.81 14.89
N LEU A 18 -21.61 19.89 13.69
CA LEU A 18 -21.70 21.13 12.94
C LEU A 18 -22.61 22.16 13.63
N LEU A 19 -23.78 21.74 14.11
CA LEU A 19 -24.72 22.60 14.82
C LEU A 19 -24.18 23.10 16.16
N ASN A 20 -23.37 22.30 16.86
CA ASN A 20 -22.75 22.71 18.13
C ASN A 20 -21.62 23.74 17.96
N ALA A 21 -21.11 23.93 16.73
CA ALA A 21 -20.13 24.97 16.44
C ALA A 21 -20.79 26.33 16.15
N MET A 22 -22.12 26.40 16.14
CA MET A 22 -22.90 27.60 15.81
C MET A 22 -23.60 28.18 17.04
N PRO A 23 -23.85 29.50 17.07
CA PRO A 23 -24.77 30.12 18.02
C PRO A 23 -26.19 29.49 17.98
N ASP A 24 -26.89 29.51 19.12
CA ASP A 24 -28.18 28.84 19.29
C ASP A 24 -29.30 29.36 18.37
N ASP A 25 -29.27 30.65 18.03
CA ASP A 25 -30.19 31.29 17.10
C ASP A 25 -30.00 30.76 15.67
N VAL A 26 -28.74 30.62 15.24
CA VAL A 26 -28.39 30.09 13.91
C VAL A 26 -28.73 28.60 13.84
N LYS A 27 -28.43 27.82 14.89
CA LYS A 27 -28.77 26.40 14.98
C LYS A 27 -30.26 26.13 14.75
N LYS A 28 -31.13 26.94 15.36
CA LYS A 28 -32.60 26.81 15.26
C LYS A 28 -33.18 27.29 13.93
N SER A 29 -32.41 28.05 13.14
CA SER A 29 -32.85 28.55 11.83
C SER A 29 -32.85 27.50 10.72
N PHE A 30 -32.16 26.37 10.92
CA PHE A 30 -32.06 25.32 9.91
C PHE A 30 -33.31 24.43 9.86
N THR A 31 -33.80 24.22 8.65
CA THR A 31 -34.86 23.25 8.35
C THR A 31 -34.30 21.85 8.14
N GLU A 32 -35.11 20.82 8.34
CA GLU A 32 -34.72 19.42 8.12
C GLU A 32 -34.20 19.16 6.69
N LYS A 33 -34.81 19.82 5.70
CA LYS A 33 -34.39 19.76 4.29
C LYS A 33 -32.99 20.35 4.10
N GLN A 34 -32.70 21.51 4.70
CA GLN A 34 -31.37 22.11 4.67
C GLN A 34 -30.33 21.22 5.35
N LEU A 35 -30.64 20.68 6.54
CA LEU A 35 -29.76 19.77 7.27
C LEU A 35 -29.45 18.50 6.46
N THR A 36 -30.42 17.99 5.71
CA THR A 36 -30.23 16.80 4.86
C THR A 36 -29.29 17.07 3.68
N TYR A 37 -29.44 18.20 2.99
CA TYR A 37 -28.51 18.59 1.92
C TYR A 37 -27.13 18.91 2.47
N LEU A 38 -27.07 19.54 3.64
CA LEU A 38 -25.83 19.88 4.32
C LEU A 38 -25.08 18.62 4.77
N LYS A 39 -25.78 17.61 5.30
CA LYS A 39 -25.23 16.28 5.56
C LYS A 39 -24.61 15.69 4.31
N THR A 40 -25.32 15.73 3.18
CA THR A 40 -24.84 15.17 1.92
C THR A 40 -23.60 15.89 1.41
N ALA A 41 -23.56 17.23 1.52
CA ALA A 41 -22.44 18.06 1.12
C ALA A 41 -21.20 17.93 2.03
N VAL A 42 -21.39 17.69 3.33
CA VAL A 42 -20.30 17.54 4.31
C VAL A 42 -19.81 16.09 4.38
N ALA A 43 -20.70 15.10 4.25
CA ALA A 43 -20.33 13.68 4.26
C ALA A 43 -19.41 13.32 3.09
N SER A 44 -19.54 13.99 1.93
CA SER A 44 -18.63 13.82 0.79
C SER A 44 -17.22 14.39 1.04
N ARG A 45 -17.05 15.20 2.08
CA ARG A 45 -15.79 15.83 2.51
C ARG A 45 -15.14 15.16 3.71
N GLN A 46 -15.60 13.99 4.15
CA GLN A 46 -14.81 13.19 5.10
C GLN A 46 -13.46 12.87 4.45
N TRP A 47 -12.44 13.65 4.82
CA TRP A 47 -11.04 13.40 4.49
C TRP A 47 -10.78 11.94 4.79
N GLY A 48 -10.40 11.19 3.76
CA GLY A 48 -10.45 9.73 3.75
C GLY A 48 -9.82 9.14 5.01
N SER A 49 -10.50 8.15 5.60
CA SER A 49 -9.89 7.33 6.64
C SER A 49 -8.59 6.74 6.09
N HIS A 50 -7.46 7.22 6.62
CA HIS A 50 -6.18 6.62 6.34
C HIS A 50 -6.06 5.38 7.23
N PRO A 51 -5.72 4.19 6.68
CA PRO A 51 -5.51 2.99 7.48
C PRO A 51 -4.49 3.19 8.60
N VAL A 52 -3.53 4.09 8.39
CA VAL A 52 -2.53 4.47 9.36
C VAL A 52 -2.56 5.98 9.53
N ASP A 53 -2.93 6.44 10.72
CA ASP A 53 -2.85 7.84 11.17
C ASP A 53 -2.19 7.89 12.55
N LEU A 54 -0.86 8.05 12.54
CA LEU A 54 -0.04 8.16 13.75
C LEU A 54 0.33 9.62 13.95
N ARG A 55 -0.22 10.21 15.01
CA ARG A 55 0.05 11.59 15.41
C ARG A 55 0.67 11.59 16.79
N GLY A 56 1.77 12.30 16.95
CA GLY A 56 2.45 12.35 18.23
C GLY A 56 3.21 13.64 18.42
N THR A 57 3.58 13.88 19.68
CA THR A 57 4.42 15.01 20.05
C THR A 57 5.58 14.47 20.85
N VAL A 58 6.80 14.72 20.38
CA VAL A 58 8.02 14.41 21.12
C VAL A 58 8.45 15.67 21.86
N LYS A 59 8.64 15.55 23.18
CA LYS A 59 9.16 16.66 23.99
C LYS A 59 10.67 16.51 24.10
N GLY A 60 11.40 17.44 23.48
CA GLY A 60 12.81 17.66 23.78
C GLY A 60 12.97 18.57 25.01
N LEU A 61 14.21 18.77 25.43
CA LEU A 61 14.57 19.57 26.62
C LEU A 61 14.06 21.03 26.58
N LYS A 62 13.99 21.66 25.38
CA LYS A 62 13.55 23.06 25.20
C LYS A 62 12.34 23.25 24.29
N HIS A 63 12.06 22.31 23.39
CA HIS A 63 11.02 22.45 22.39
C HIS A 63 10.20 21.17 22.24
N ARG A 64 8.95 21.33 21.78
CA ARG A 64 8.04 20.23 21.48
C ARG A 64 7.92 20.11 19.97
N TYR A 65 8.25 18.94 19.45
CA TYR A 65 8.15 18.62 18.03
C TYR A 65 6.91 17.78 17.81
N TYR A 66 6.07 18.17 16.87
CA TYR A 66 4.89 17.40 16.46
C TYR A 66 5.22 16.62 15.19
N TYR A 67 4.74 15.39 15.10
CA TYR A 67 4.86 14.56 13.90
C TYR A 67 3.51 13.95 13.53
N VAL A 68 3.32 13.79 12.22
CA VAL A 68 2.17 13.13 11.61
C VAL A 68 2.69 12.13 10.61
N PHE A 69 2.33 10.87 10.79
CA PHE A 69 2.59 9.80 9.85
C PHE A 69 1.26 9.26 9.35
N LEU A 70 0.98 9.57 8.08
CA LEU A 70 -0.21 9.13 7.37
C LEU A 70 0.21 8.14 6.29
N ALA A 71 -0.32 6.91 6.36
CA ALA A 71 -0.10 5.91 5.32
C ALA A 71 -1.42 5.26 4.92
N GLY A 72 -1.54 4.95 3.63
CA GLY A 72 -2.74 4.34 3.08
C GLY A 72 -2.57 3.97 1.62
N LYS A 73 -3.50 3.15 1.12
CA LYS A 73 -3.53 2.77 -0.29
C LYS A 73 -3.74 4.02 -1.14
N ASN A 74 -2.78 4.35 -1.99
CA ASN A 74 -2.95 5.42 -2.97
C ASN A 74 -4.03 4.98 -3.97
N LYS A 75 -5.16 5.71 -4.00
CA LYS A 75 -6.27 5.47 -4.93
C LYS A 75 -6.18 6.34 -6.19
N ARG A 76 -5.15 7.18 -6.29
CA ARG A 76 -4.88 7.97 -7.49
C ARG A 76 -4.27 7.06 -8.56
N GLU A 77 -4.52 7.39 -9.81
CA GLU A 77 -3.77 6.77 -10.91
C GLU A 77 -2.28 7.04 -10.70
N LEU A 78 -1.47 6.00 -10.94
CA LEU A 78 -0.03 6.08 -10.78
C LEU A 78 0.50 7.22 -11.65
N SER A 79 1.40 8.03 -11.09
CA SER A 79 2.12 8.97 -11.92
C SER A 79 2.90 8.21 -12.99
N ARG A 80 3.06 8.79 -14.19
CA ARG A 80 3.87 8.19 -15.27
C ARG A 80 5.27 7.76 -14.82
N ARG A 81 5.83 8.44 -13.80
CA ARG A 81 7.12 8.07 -13.19
C ARG A 81 7.01 6.82 -12.31
N GLU A 82 5.95 6.71 -11.51
CA GLU A 82 5.71 5.55 -10.64
C GLU A 82 5.39 4.31 -11.46
N GLU A 83 4.63 4.46 -12.55
CA GLU A 83 4.34 3.37 -13.49
C GLU A 83 5.61 2.83 -14.14
N ARG A 84 6.49 3.71 -14.64
CA ARG A 84 7.80 3.31 -15.18
C ARG A 84 8.67 2.63 -14.13
N MET A 85 8.70 3.12 -12.90
CA MET A 85 9.46 2.49 -11.82
C MET A 85 8.92 1.10 -11.50
N SER A 86 7.60 0.95 -11.44
CA SER A 86 6.94 -0.35 -11.24
C SER A 86 7.28 -1.34 -12.35
N GLN A 87 7.23 -0.90 -13.61
CA GLN A 87 7.61 -1.70 -14.77
C GLN A 87 9.09 -2.11 -14.73
N LEU A 88 10.00 -1.21 -14.35
CA LEU A 88 11.42 -1.51 -14.21
C LEU A 88 11.69 -2.54 -13.11
N VAL A 89 11.05 -2.39 -11.96
CA VAL A 89 11.17 -3.34 -10.85
C VAL A 89 10.64 -4.71 -11.27
N GLN A 90 9.47 -4.75 -11.93
CA GLN A 90 8.87 -5.99 -12.41
C GLN A 90 9.76 -6.67 -13.46
N ALA A 91 10.31 -5.92 -14.42
CA ALA A 91 11.25 -6.42 -15.40
C ALA A 91 12.53 -6.95 -14.75
N GLY A 92 13.05 -6.25 -13.74
CA GLY A 92 14.22 -6.69 -12.96
C GLY A 92 13.98 -8.01 -12.24
N ILE A 93 12.84 -8.16 -11.56
CA ILE A 93 12.47 -9.40 -10.86
C ILE A 93 12.32 -10.55 -11.86
N LEU A 94 11.63 -10.32 -12.98
CA LEU A 94 11.44 -11.34 -14.00
C LEU A 94 12.78 -11.76 -14.63
N SER A 95 13.64 -10.79 -14.95
CA SER A 95 14.98 -11.06 -15.48
C SER A 95 15.80 -11.89 -14.50
N LEU A 96 15.81 -11.52 -13.22
CA LEU A 96 16.55 -12.26 -12.20
C LEU A 96 16.04 -13.69 -12.06
N PHE A 97 14.72 -13.88 -12.06
CA PHE A 97 14.10 -15.20 -12.00
C PHE A 97 14.52 -16.06 -13.19
N LEU A 98 14.43 -15.53 -14.42
CA LEU A 98 14.82 -16.26 -15.63
C LEU A 98 16.31 -16.61 -15.63
N THR A 99 17.18 -15.68 -15.24
CA THR A 99 18.63 -15.94 -15.16
C THR A 99 18.92 -17.07 -14.17
N LEU A 100 18.31 -17.06 -12.98
CA LEU A 100 18.47 -18.13 -12.00
C LEU A 100 17.92 -19.46 -12.51
N SER A 101 16.76 -19.47 -13.18
CA SER A 101 16.22 -20.69 -13.78
C SER A 101 17.16 -21.29 -14.83
N VAL A 102 17.76 -20.45 -15.68
CA VAL A 102 18.73 -20.90 -16.69
C VAL A 102 19.99 -21.45 -16.02
N LEU A 103 20.54 -20.76 -15.02
CA LEU A 103 21.72 -21.23 -14.30
C LEU A 103 21.48 -22.58 -13.62
N ILE A 104 20.33 -22.75 -12.96
CA ILE A 104 19.94 -24.01 -12.34
C ILE A 104 19.77 -25.10 -13.41
N GLY A 105 19.10 -24.78 -14.54
CA GLY A 105 18.94 -25.72 -15.65
C GLY A 105 20.28 -26.18 -16.22
N LEU A 106 21.21 -25.27 -16.45
CA LEU A 106 22.57 -25.59 -16.90
C LEU A 106 23.33 -26.44 -15.88
N LEU A 107 23.18 -26.15 -14.58
CA LEU A 107 23.79 -26.94 -13.52
C LEU A 107 23.24 -28.37 -13.51
N VAL A 108 21.93 -28.54 -13.63
CA VAL A 108 21.30 -29.87 -13.72
C VAL A 108 21.78 -30.63 -14.94
N LEU A 109 21.79 -29.99 -16.12
CA LEU A 109 22.31 -30.58 -17.35
C LEU A 109 23.79 -30.97 -17.21
N TYR A 110 24.59 -30.14 -16.55
CA TYR A 110 25.99 -30.42 -16.28
C TYR A 110 26.16 -31.67 -15.38
N VAL A 111 25.40 -31.76 -14.30
CA VAL A 111 25.44 -32.92 -13.38
C VAL A 111 24.99 -34.19 -14.10
N LEU A 112 23.90 -34.14 -14.88
CA LEU A 112 23.43 -35.28 -15.68
C LEU A 112 24.47 -35.73 -16.70
N LYS A 113 25.08 -34.80 -17.44
CA LYS A 113 26.19 -35.08 -18.35
C LYS A 113 27.33 -35.78 -17.62
N SER A 114 27.68 -35.31 -16.42
CA SER A 114 28.76 -35.87 -15.61
C SER A 114 28.44 -37.28 -15.10
N ALA A 115 27.18 -37.52 -14.70
CA ALA A 115 26.70 -38.84 -14.30
C ALA A 115 26.73 -39.87 -15.44
N LEU A 116 26.49 -39.41 -16.68
CA LEU A 116 26.58 -40.25 -17.88
C LEU A 116 28.03 -40.50 -18.36
N GLY A 117 29.04 -39.92 -17.70
CA GLY A 117 30.45 -40.10 -18.06
C GLY A 117 30.86 -39.42 -19.36
N ILE A 118 30.02 -38.57 -19.95
CA ILE A 118 30.31 -37.85 -21.19
C ILE A 118 31.33 -36.76 -20.85
N ASN A 119 32.48 -36.70 -21.52
CA ASN A 119 33.47 -35.63 -21.34
C ASN A 119 33.54 -34.73 -22.57
N LEU A 120 33.23 -33.44 -22.39
CA LEU A 120 33.29 -32.43 -23.46
C LEU A 120 34.71 -31.88 -23.66
N PHE A 121 35.54 -31.93 -22.61
CA PHE A 121 36.94 -31.55 -22.63
C PHE A 121 37.75 -32.66 -21.99
N GLU A 122 38.84 -33.09 -22.63
CA GLU A 122 39.74 -34.10 -22.09
C GLU A 122 40.44 -33.54 -20.84
N GLY A 123 40.36 -34.25 -19.72
CA GLY A 123 41.04 -33.91 -18.47
C GLY A 123 40.42 -32.79 -17.63
N PHE A 124 39.28 -32.20 -18.04
CA PHE A 124 38.63 -31.11 -17.27
C PHE A 124 37.19 -31.45 -16.86
N SER A 125 36.95 -31.41 -15.54
CA SER A 125 35.67 -31.63 -14.88
C SER A 125 35.55 -30.63 -13.73
N LEU A 126 34.36 -30.01 -13.55
CA LEU A 126 34.06 -29.17 -12.38
C LEU A 126 33.89 -30.00 -11.09
N GLY A 127 33.84 -31.33 -11.17
CA GLY A 127 33.79 -32.22 -10.00
C GLY A 127 32.50 -32.19 -9.18
N LEU A 128 31.45 -31.48 -9.64
CA LEU A 128 30.19 -31.35 -8.89
C LEU A 128 29.47 -32.69 -8.68
N TRP A 129 29.55 -33.60 -9.65
CA TRP A 129 28.95 -34.93 -9.54
C TRP A 129 29.70 -35.81 -8.53
N ASP A 130 31.03 -35.77 -8.55
CA ASP A 130 31.85 -36.54 -7.62
C ASP A 130 31.59 -36.08 -6.17
N TRP A 131 31.36 -34.79 -5.95
CA TRP A 131 30.93 -34.25 -4.64
C TRP A 131 29.53 -34.71 -4.21
N ILE A 132 28.58 -34.87 -5.14
CA ILE A 132 27.23 -35.36 -4.84
C ILE A 132 27.24 -36.88 -4.56
N ASN A 133 28.13 -37.62 -5.22
CA ASN A 133 28.26 -39.08 -5.10
C ASN A 133 29.25 -39.55 -4.02
N THR A 134 29.94 -38.64 -3.34
CA THR A 134 30.78 -38.93 -2.16
C THR A 134 29.92 -38.92 -0.91
#